data_AF-A0A5N5EF38-F1
#
_entry.id   AF-A0A5N5EF38-F1
#
_cell.length_a   1.000
_cell.length_b   1.000
_cell.length_c   1.000
_cell.angle_alpha   90.00
_cell.angle_beta   90.00
_cell.angle_gamma   90.00
#
_symmetry.space_group_name_H-M   'P 1'
#
loop_
_entity.id
_entity.type
_entity.pdbx_description
1 polymer ?
#
loop_
_entity_poly.entity_id
_entity_poly.type
_entity_poly.pdbx_seq_one_letter_code
_entity_poly.pdbx_strand_id
1 'polypeptide(L)'
;MRERRTATARELADRFGVSQRTVLRMVAEERSVYEGRSRQRRDRIVELHRQGLKGYEIARELSVSAGLVSIRLREARSAGVDLTRYADTGEGEISRRR
;
A
#
# COMPACT_ATOMS: atom_id res chain seq x y z
N MET A 1 -16.12 -10.80 -13.58
CA MET A 1 -16.35 -9.84 -12.49
C MET A 1 -15.71 -8.51 -12.88
N ARG A 2 -16.49 -7.56 -13.41
CA ARG A 2 -16.04 -6.18 -13.69
C ARG A 2 -16.32 -5.39 -12.41
N GLU A 3 -15.30 -4.97 -11.68
CA GLU A 3 -15.54 -4.12 -10.51
C GLU A 3 -14.60 -2.92 -10.49
N ARG A 4 -15.25 -1.74 -10.54
CA ARG A 4 -14.74 -0.37 -10.39
C ARG A 4 -14.01 0.28 -11.57
N ARG A 5 -14.71 0.44 -12.70
CA ARG A 5 -14.52 1.67 -13.51
C ARG A 5 -15.60 2.65 -13.08
N THR A 6 -15.27 3.55 -12.16
CA THR A 6 -16.23 4.52 -11.59
C THR A 6 -16.72 5.55 -12.63
N ALA A 7 -15.98 5.76 -13.73
CA ALA A 7 -16.40 6.37 -14.99
C ALA A 7 -15.22 6.28 -15.99
N THR A 8 -15.46 6.30 -17.30
CA THR A 8 -14.42 6.43 -18.33
C THR A 8 -13.99 7.89 -18.51
N ALA A 9 -12.77 8.12 -19.03
CA ALA A 9 -12.27 9.47 -19.28
C ALA A 9 -13.18 10.29 -20.20
N ARG A 10 -13.90 9.62 -21.11
CA ARG A 10 -14.92 10.21 -21.98
C ARG A 10 -16.13 10.68 -21.18
N GLU A 11 -16.69 9.82 -20.33
CA GLU A 11 -17.87 10.16 -19.52
C GLU A 11 -17.59 11.28 -18.52
N LEU A 12 -16.37 11.34 -17.99
CA LEU A 12 -15.92 12.44 -17.12
C LEU A 12 -15.75 13.74 -17.92
N ALA A 13 -15.18 13.67 -19.13
CA ALA A 13 -15.00 14.82 -20.00
C ALA A 13 -16.35 15.47 -20.36
N ASP A 14 -17.32 14.66 -20.77
CA ASP A 14 -18.68 15.12 -21.09
C ASP A 14 -19.39 15.71 -19.86
N ARG A 15 -19.21 15.11 -18.66
CA ARG A 15 -19.82 15.62 -17.41
C ARG A 15 -19.22 16.95 -16.95
N PHE A 16 -17.91 17.12 -17.07
CA PHE A 16 -17.19 18.29 -16.57
C PHE A 16 -16.97 19.37 -17.64
N GLY A 17 -17.42 19.13 -18.89
CA GLY A 17 -17.26 20.08 -20.00
C GLY A 17 -15.80 20.33 -20.40
N VAL A 18 -14.91 19.37 -20.12
CA VAL A 18 -13.47 19.47 -20.38
C VAL A 18 -13.03 18.41 -21.39
N SER A 19 -11.87 18.61 -22.03
CA SER A 19 -11.33 17.60 -22.94
C SER A 19 -10.95 16.31 -22.19
N GLN A 20 -11.11 15.16 -22.84
CA GLN A 20 -10.59 13.87 -22.38
C GLN A 20 -9.11 13.95 -22.01
N ARG A 21 -8.32 14.76 -22.74
CA ARG A 21 -6.89 14.97 -22.48
C ARG A 21 -6.63 15.69 -21.15
N THR A 22 -7.54 16.59 -20.74
CA THR A 22 -7.53 17.25 -19.43
C THR A 22 -7.92 16.28 -18.33
N VAL A 23 -8.96 15.47 -18.53
CA VAL A 23 -9.34 14.41 -17.57
C VAL A 23 -8.20 13.42 -17.36
N LEU A 24 -7.57 12.96 -18.45
CA LEU A 24 -6.42 12.07 -18.38
C LEU A 24 -5.24 12.70 -17.64
N ARG A 25 -4.99 14.00 -17.83
CA ARG A 25 -3.93 14.73 -17.10
C ARG A 25 -4.26 14.84 -15.61
N MET A 26 -5.48 15.25 -15.26
CA MET A 26 -5.94 15.34 -13.87
C MET A 26 -5.93 13.98 -13.17
N VAL A 27 -6.38 12.93 -13.85
CA VAL A 27 -6.33 11.55 -13.34
C VAL A 27 -4.89 11.06 -13.28
N ALA A 28 -3.99 11.48 -14.17
CA ALA A 28 -2.57 11.14 -14.09
C ALA A 28 -1.88 11.86 -12.91
N GLU A 29 -2.21 13.12 -12.65
CA GLU A 29 -1.79 13.87 -11.46
C GLU A 29 -2.32 13.20 -10.19
N GLU A 30 -3.61 12.84 -10.17
CA GLU A 30 -4.25 12.07 -9.10
C GLU A 30 -3.61 10.69 -8.93
N ARG A 31 -3.28 10.02 -10.04
CA ARG A 31 -2.65 8.69 -10.08
C ARG A 31 -1.21 8.73 -9.61
N SER A 32 -0.44 9.77 -9.90
CA SER A 32 0.90 9.95 -9.36
C SER A 32 0.85 10.12 -7.83
N VAL A 33 -0.10 10.92 -7.34
CA VAL A 33 -0.35 11.10 -5.89
C VAL A 33 -0.89 9.83 -5.24
N TYR A 34 -1.69 9.02 -5.96
CA TYR A 34 -2.21 7.73 -5.49
C TYR A 34 -1.12 6.64 -5.49
N GLU A 35 -0.29 6.59 -6.52
CA GLU A 35 0.85 5.68 -6.64
C GLU A 35 1.91 6.02 -5.59
N GLY A 36 2.13 7.29 -5.29
CA GLY A 36 2.97 7.75 -4.18
C GLY A 36 2.46 7.26 -2.82
N ARG A 37 1.14 7.36 -2.58
CA ARG A 37 0.50 6.81 -1.35
C ARG A 37 0.55 5.28 -1.28
N SER A 38 0.45 4.60 -2.43
CA SER A 38 0.52 3.13 -2.52
C SER A 38 1.95 2.62 -2.27
N ARG A 39 2.96 3.29 -2.83
CA ARG A 39 4.39 3.02 -2.58
C ARG A 39 4.74 3.26 -1.11
N GLN A 40 4.42 4.44 -0.57
CA GLN A 40 4.62 4.74 0.86
C GLN A 40 4.02 3.68 1.78
N ARG A 41 2.84 3.15 1.46
CA ARG A 41 2.22 2.10 2.26
C ARG A 41 2.97 0.78 2.19
N ARG A 42 3.51 0.40 1.02
CA ARG A 42 4.36 -0.80 0.88
C ARG A 42 5.64 -0.64 1.69
N ASP A 43 6.30 0.50 1.56
CA ASP A 43 7.54 0.80 2.27
C ASP A 43 7.32 0.78 3.78
N ARG A 44 6.21 1.34 4.25
CA ARG A 44 5.84 1.33 5.67
C ARG A 44 5.55 -0.08 6.20
N ILE A 45 4.90 -0.94 5.41
CA ILE A 45 4.66 -2.35 5.78
C ILE A 45 5.99 -3.10 5.95
N VAL A 46 6.92 -2.91 5.01
CA VAL A 46 8.25 -3.53 5.06
C VAL A 46 9.03 -3.02 6.28
N GLU A 47 9.02 -1.71 6.50
CA GLU A 47 9.73 -1.08 7.62
C GLU A 47 9.21 -1.59 8.97
N LEU A 48 7.89 -1.62 9.18
CA LEU A 48 7.29 -2.15 10.41
C LEU A 48 7.59 -3.66 10.59
N HIS A 49 7.64 -4.41 9.49
CA HIS A 49 8.01 -5.82 9.55
C HIS A 49 9.48 -6.02 9.97
N ARG A 50 10.38 -5.18 9.45
CA ARG A 50 11.80 -5.16 9.86
C ARG A 50 11.95 -4.73 11.31
N GLN A 51 11.12 -3.82 11.81
CA GLN A 51 11.07 -3.47 13.24
C GLN A 51 10.58 -4.61 14.14
N GLY A 52 10.11 -5.73 13.56
CA GLY A 52 9.73 -6.94 14.29
C GLY A 52 8.23 -7.07 14.54
N LEU A 53 7.41 -6.11 14.09
CA LEU A 53 5.96 -6.20 14.24
C LEU A 53 5.40 -7.40 13.50
N LYS A 54 4.42 -8.07 14.12
CA LYS A 54 3.67 -9.15 13.49
C LYS A 54 2.66 -8.57 12.50
N GLY A 55 2.30 -9.35 11.49
CA GLY A 55 1.43 -8.88 10.40
C GLY A 55 0.07 -8.31 10.86
N TYR A 56 -0.49 -8.80 11.97
CA TYR A 56 -1.73 -8.26 12.55
C TYR A 56 -1.52 -6.90 13.23
N GLU A 57 -0.35 -6.64 13.80
CA GLU A 57 0.01 -5.36 14.44
C GLU A 57 0.19 -4.29 13.37
N ILE A 58 0.88 -4.65 12.28
CA ILE A 58 1.04 -3.80 11.10
C ILE A 58 -0.32 -3.47 10.48
N ALA A 59 -1.21 -4.45 10.39
CA ALA A 59 -2.56 -4.26 9.86
C ALA A 59 -3.36 -3.25 10.70
N ARG A 60 -3.27 -3.36 12.04
CA ARG A 60 -3.90 -2.42 12.97
C ARG A 60 -3.32 -1.02 12.86
N GLU A 61 -1.99 -0.91 12.87
CA GLU A 61 -1.25 0.35 12.79
C GLU A 61 -1.61 1.12 11.51
N LEU A 62 -1.70 0.43 10.37
CA LEU A 62 -1.98 1.05 9.08
C LEU A 62 -3.46 1.07 8.71
N SER A 63 -4.34 0.59 9.60
CA SER A 63 -5.79 0.44 9.36
C SER A 63 -6.09 -0.28 8.02
N VAL A 64 -5.42 -1.42 7.81
CA VAL A 64 -5.58 -2.29 6.63
C VAL A 64 -5.89 -3.73 7.02
N SER A 65 -6.25 -4.56 6.05
CA SER A 65 -6.43 -6.00 6.31
C SER A 65 -5.09 -6.73 6.45
N ALA A 66 -5.05 -7.73 7.34
CA ALA A 66 -3.87 -8.61 7.50
C ALA A 66 -3.52 -9.34 6.19
N GLY A 67 -4.53 -9.73 5.40
CA GLY A 67 -4.32 -10.34 4.09
C GLY A 67 -3.57 -9.43 3.12
N LEU A 68 -3.85 -8.11 3.14
CA LEU A 68 -3.11 -7.14 2.35
C LEU A 68 -1.63 -7.10 2.78
N VAL A 69 -1.37 -7.05 4.08
CA VAL A 69 0.00 -7.06 4.64
C VAL A 69 0.77 -8.30 4.15
N SER A 70 0.17 -9.49 4.24
CA SER A 70 0.80 -10.73 3.78
C SER A 70 1.13 -10.71 2.28
N ILE A 71 0.22 -10.21 1.44
CA ILE A 71 0.46 -10.07 -0.01
C ILE A 71 1.64 -9.11 -0.25
N ARG A 72 1.68 -7.97 0.44
CA ARG A 72 2.76 -6.97 0.25
C ARG A 72 4.12 -7.48 0.71
N LEU A 73 4.19 -8.23 1.81
CA LEU A 73 5.43 -8.86 2.23
C LEU A 73 5.89 -9.96 1.25
N ARG A 74 4.95 -10.71 0.66
CA ARG A 74 5.25 -11.68 -0.40
C ARG A 74 5.79 -11.00 -1.66
N GLU A 75 5.14 -9.91 -2.10
CA GLU A 75 5.61 -9.08 -3.22
C GLU A 75 7.01 -8.54 -2.97
N ALA A 76 7.28 -8.02 -1.76
CA ALA A 76 8.59 -7.51 -1.37
C ALA A 76 9.67 -8.61 -1.44
N ARG A 77 9.38 -9.81 -0.93
CA ARG A 77 10.29 -10.97 -1.03
C ARG A 77 10.57 -11.36 -2.49
N SER A 78 9.54 -11.38 -3.33
CA SER A 78 9.69 -11.67 -4.77
C SER A 78 10.48 -10.59 -5.51
N ALA A 79 10.49 -9.37 -5.00
CA ALA A 79 11.26 -8.25 -5.52
C ALA A 79 12.71 -8.20 -4.97
N GLY A 80 13.11 -9.17 -4.14
CA GLY A 80 14.45 -9.21 -3.55
C GLY A 80 14.67 -8.20 -2.42
N VAL A 81 13.60 -7.61 -1.87
CA VAL A 81 13.70 -6.71 -0.72
C VAL A 81 14.08 -7.51 0.51
N ASP A 82 15.12 -7.08 1.22
CA ASP A 82 15.51 -7.67 2.49
C ASP A 82 14.41 -7.45 3.53
N LEU A 83 13.92 -8.52 4.15
CA LEU A 83 12.88 -8.49 5.18
C LEU A 83 13.43 -8.89 6.55
N THR A 84 14.75 -8.99 6.69
CA THR A 84 15.41 -9.33 7.95
C THR A 84 14.99 -8.35 9.03
N ARG A 85 14.62 -8.89 10.19
CA ARG A 85 14.22 -8.06 11.32
C ARG A 85 15.47 -7.36 11.86
N TYR A 86 15.38 -6.05 12.10
CA TYR A 86 16.40 -5.27 12.80
C TYR A 86 16.72 -5.86 14.18
N ALA A 87 15.78 -6.61 14.79
CA ALA A 87 15.92 -7.28 16.08
C ALA A 87 16.91 -8.45 16.14
N ASP A 88 17.60 -8.81 15.04
CA ASP A 88 18.78 -9.70 15.14
C ASP A 88 19.96 -8.99 15.85
N THR A 89 19.86 -7.68 16.05
CA THR A 89 20.75 -6.86 16.90
C THR A 89 20.02 -6.43 18.19
N GLY A 90 19.77 -7.37 19.09
CA GLY A 90 19.46 -7.09 20.51
C GLY A 90 17.98 -6.87 20.89
N GLU A 91 17.49 -7.78 21.73
CA GLU A 91 16.45 -7.60 22.77
C GLU A 91 15.04 -7.12 22.33
N GLY A 92 14.07 -8.03 22.41
CA GLY A 92 12.64 -7.72 22.16
C GLY A 92 11.70 -8.72 22.81
N GLU A 93 12.01 -9.12 24.05
CA GLU A 93 11.13 -9.89 24.92
C GLU A 93 9.96 -9.01 25.38
N ILE A 94 8.82 -8.96 24.66
CA ILE A 94 7.57 -8.47 25.30
C ILE A 94 6.33 -9.23 24.80
N SER A 95 5.64 -9.80 25.80
CA SER A 95 4.25 -10.29 25.80
C SER A 95 4.00 -11.75 25.42
N ARG A 96 4.61 -12.63 26.21
CA ARG A 96 3.86 -13.70 26.91
C ARG A 96 2.89 -13.04 27.90
N ARG A 97 1.60 -12.90 27.56
CA ARG A 97 0.46 -12.76 28.49
C ARG A 97 -0.81 -13.01 27.67
N ARG A 98 -1.80 -13.81 28.05
CA ARG A 98 -2.07 -14.75 29.14
C ARG A 98 -3.26 -15.58 28.63
#